data_AF-A0A1Z4IFW0-F1
#
_entry.id   AF-A0A1Z4IFW0-F1
#
_cell.length_a   1.000
_cell.length_b   1.000
_cell.length_c   1.000
_cell.angle_alpha   90.00
_cell.angle_beta   90.00
_cell.angle_gamma   90.00
#
_symmetry.space_group_name_H-M   'P 1'
#
loop_
_entity.id
_entity.type
_entity.pdbx_description
1 polymer ?
#
loop_
_entity_poly.entity_id
_entity_poly.type
_entity_poly.pdbx_seq_one_letter_code
_entity_poly.pdbx_strand_id
1 'polypeptide(L)'
;MMKIGEGFPDFIKRNLFKIARSSYSAYFIGMAFEYLSFLMPLDKVYETNDNIAFKHPVPFWSIHFLVVPKRKVLAFKDLNLQCYQDIKLITEIFKSAKIVINQQSLFNCTILVNGGEYQDVPQIHFHLASGIQKDGTPMYREKFVHPSQDSDCWKLGKVIAYFHPYPVRTFHYIITAVDNTLSLFQLDLDNELHRATLLDVLRLCQKLIIDQSLTKYTVLANTVAEAPEPKLPFHLVAD
;
A
#
# COMPACT_ATOMS: atom_id res chain seq x y z
N MET A 1 31.88 -4.84 18.57
CA MET A 1 32.12 -5.28 17.19
C MET A 1 30.97 -6.21 16.82
N MET A 2 30.04 -5.74 15.98
CA MET A 2 28.81 -6.48 15.64
C MET A 2 29.19 -7.68 14.76
N LYS A 3 28.75 -8.89 15.13
CA LYS A 3 29.03 -10.11 14.35
C LYS A 3 28.29 -10.04 13.02
N ILE A 4 28.95 -10.44 11.95
CA ILE A 4 28.36 -10.57 10.61
C ILE A 4 27.21 -11.57 10.72
N GLY A 5 25.97 -11.11 10.57
CA GLY A 5 24.76 -11.94 10.61
C GLY A 5 23.76 -11.63 11.73
N GLU A 6 24.14 -10.86 12.76
CA GLU A 6 23.17 -10.35 13.74
C GLU A 6 22.51 -9.08 13.20
N GLY A 7 21.18 -9.09 13.06
CA GLY A 7 20.42 -7.89 12.71
C GLY A 7 20.61 -6.78 13.75
N PHE A 8 20.34 -5.54 13.37
CA PHE A 8 20.48 -4.42 14.31
C PHE A 8 19.61 -4.63 15.56
N PRO A 9 20.11 -4.27 16.76
CA PRO A 9 19.33 -4.34 18.00
C PRO A 9 17.97 -3.64 17.87
N ASP A 10 16.92 -4.25 18.41
CA ASP A 10 15.55 -3.71 18.34
C ASP A 10 15.41 -2.29 18.88
N PHE A 11 16.20 -1.94 19.90
CA PHE A 11 16.19 -0.58 20.44
C PHE A 11 16.68 0.45 19.41
N ILE A 12 17.64 0.11 18.55
CA ILE A 12 18.16 1.01 17.51
C ILE A 12 17.07 1.23 16.46
N LYS A 13 16.45 0.15 15.97
CA LYS A 13 15.36 0.20 14.99
C LYS A 13 14.20 1.07 15.47
N ARG A 14 13.79 0.91 16.73
CA ARG A 14 12.73 1.71 17.36
C ARG A 14 13.09 3.19 17.47
N ASN A 15 14.31 3.53 17.84
CA ASN A 15 14.73 4.93 17.96
C ASN A 15 14.84 5.61 16.59
N LEU A 16 15.36 4.91 15.58
CA LEU A 16 15.38 5.42 14.20
C LEU A 16 13.97 5.63 13.64
N PHE A 17 13.05 4.72 13.95
CA PHE A 17 11.64 4.90 13.57
C PHE A 17 11.01 6.14 14.24
N LYS A 18 11.29 6.41 15.51
CA LYS A 18 10.85 7.66 16.18
C LYS A 18 11.37 8.91 15.47
N ILE A 19 12.64 8.89 15.03
CA ILE A 19 13.23 9.99 14.26
C ILE A 19 12.54 10.13 12.91
N ALA A 20 12.31 9.02 12.20
CA ALA A 20 11.62 9.00 10.92
C ALA A 20 10.17 9.53 11.01
N ARG A 21 9.50 9.36 12.16
CA ARG A 21 8.16 9.89 12.42
C ARG A 21 8.13 11.39 12.77
N SER A 22 9.28 12.01 13.02
CA SER A 22 9.32 13.43 13.38
C SER A 22 8.96 14.32 12.19
N SER A 23 8.39 15.50 12.45
CA SER A 23 8.08 16.49 11.40
C SER A 23 9.32 16.94 10.61
N TYR A 24 10.49 16.92 11.24
CA TYR A 24 11.76 17.26 10.60
C TYR A 24 12.25 16.21 9.60
N SER A 25 11.74 14.98 9.66
CA SER A 25 12.21 13.91 8.78
C SER A 25 11.86 14.16 7.32
N ALA A 26 10.82 14.96 7.02
CA ALA A 26 10.42 15.31 5.66
C ALA A 26 11.55 15.93 4.82
N TYR A 27 12.53 16.56 5.47
CA TYR A 27 13.69 17.15 4.79
C TYR A 27 14.70 16.12 4.32
N PHE A 28 14.91 15.02 5.07
CA PHE A 28 16.03 14.10 4.82
C PHE A 28 15.62 12.64 4.56
N ILE A 29 14.44 12.18 5.00
CA ILE A 29 14.09 10.75 4.99
C ILE A 29 14.05 10.19 3.57
N GLY A 30 13.51 10.95 2.61
CA GLY A 30 13.52 10.58 1.20
C GLY A 30 14.95 10.46 0.65
N MET A 31 15.84 11.39 1.01
CA MET A 31 17.25 11.31 0.60
C MET A 31 17.97 10.11 1.23
N ALA A 32 17.60 9.74 2.47
CA ALA A 32 18.14 8.55 3.11
C ALA A 32 17.72 7.27 2.38
N PHE A 33 16.46 7.15 1.94
CA PHE A 33 16.03 6.05 1.09
C PHE A 33 16.68 6.07 -0.30
N GLU A 34 16.87 7.26 -0.87
CA GLU A 34 17.40 7.42 -2.23
C GLU A 34 18.88 7.08 -2.31
N TYR A 35 19.67 7.61 -1.38
CA TYR A 35 21.12 7.55 -1.45
C TYR A 35 21.76 6.64 -0.40
N LEU A 36 21.04 6.30 0.68
CA LEU A 36 21.63 5.62 1.84
C LEU A 36 20.91 4.31 2.22
N SER A 37 20.01 3.77 1.37
CA SER A 37 19.27 2.53 1.67
C SER A 37 20.17 1.33 2.00
N PHE A 38 21.39 1.32 1.47
CA PHE A 38 22.39 0.28 1.72
C PHE A 38 23.01 0.35 3.14
N LEU A 39 22.99 1.53 3.78
CA LEU A 39 23.45 1.73 5.16
C LEU A 39 22.33 1.62 6.19
N MET A 40 21.07 1.66 5.74
CA MET A 40 19.93 1.64 6.66
C MET A 40 19.83 0.29 7.38
N PRO A 41 19.59 0.29 8.71
CA PRO A 41 19.50 -0.92 9.52
C PRO A 41 18.14 -1.62 9.39
N LEU A 42 17.83 -2.06 8.16
CA LEU A 42 16.56 -2.65 7.79
C LEU A 42 16.67 -4.17 7.74
N ASP A 43 15.65 -4.87 8.23
CA ASP A 43 15.50 -6.31 8.01
C ASP A 43 14.95 -6.53 6.60
N LYS A 44 15.81 -6.36 5.61
CA LYS A 44 15.48 -6.42 4.18
C LYS A 44 15.00 -7.81 3.79
N VAL A 45 13.92 -7.87 3.01
CA VAL A 45 13.39 -9.11 2.43
C VAL A 45 13.48 -9.11 0.90
N TYR A 46 13.43 -7.94 0.28
CA TYR A 46 13.59 -7.77 -1.16
C TYR A 46 14.09 -6.35 -1.46
N GLU A 47 14.92 -6.17 -2.48
CA GLU A 47 15.43 -4.85 -2.87
C GLU A 47 15.66 -4.80 -4.38
N THR A 48 15.25 -3.71 -5.01
CA THR A 48 15.52 -3.39 -6.41
C THR A 48 16.26 -2.05 -6.51
N ASN A 49 16.51 -1.58 -7.73
CA ASN A 49 17.01 -0.22 -7.94
C ASN A 49 15.97 0.86 -7.60
N ASP A 50 14.67 0.55 -7.68
CA ASP A 50 13.60 1.54 -7.53
C ASP A 50 12.96 1.54 -6.13
N ASN A 51 12.97 0.40 -5.42
CA ASN A 51 12.34 0.28 -4.11
C ASN A 51 13.01 -0.78 -3.21
N ILE A 52 12.65 -0.78 -1.94
CA ILE A 52 13.14 -1.71 -0.93
C ILE A 52 11.95 -2.23 -0.09
N ALA A 53 11.94 -3.52 0.18
CA ALA A 53 10.99 -4.17 1.06
C ALA A 53 11.68 -4.74 2.31
N PHE A 54 11.11 -4.51 3.48
CA PHE A 54 11.70 -4.91 4.77
C PHE A 54 10.63 -5.11 5.85
N LYS A 55 10.96 -5.82 6.94
CA LYS A 55 10.03 -5.99 8.07
C LYS A 55 9.77 -4.65 8.77
N HIS A 56 8.52 -4.40 9.14
CA HIS A 56 8.15 -3.19 9.86
C HIS A 56 8.90 -3.11 11.21
N PRO A 57 9.61 -2.00 11.53
CA PRO A 57 10.42 -1.90 12.76
C PRO A 57 9.63 -2.03 14.07
N VAL A 58 8.36 -1.61 14.03
CA VAL A 58 7.41 -1.70 15.15
C VAL A 58 6.11 -2.36 14.66
N PRO A 59 6.11 -3.68 14.43
CA PRO A 59 5.02 -4.33 13.73
C PRO A 59 3.73 -4.31 14.57
N PHE A 60 2.66 -3.82 13.95
CA PHE A 60 1.29 -3.92 14.49
C PHE A 60 0.68 -5.33 14.29
N TRP A 61 0.94 -5.94 13.13
CA TRP A 61 0.50 -7.29 12.77
C TRP A 61 1.65 -8.29 12.89
N SER A 62 1.34 -9.56 13.16
CA SER A 62 2.36 -10.62 13.25
C SER A 62 3.18 -10.78 11.96
N ILE A 63 2.58 -10.51 10.81
CA ILE A 63 3.28 -10.37 9.53
C ILE A 63 3.06 -8.94 9.03
N HIS A 64 4.13 -8.15 9.01
CA HIS A 64 4.05 -6.74 8.63
C HIS A 64 5.35 -6.32 7.93
N PHE A 65 5.28 -6.13 6.62
CA PHE A 65 6.37 -5.60 5.80
C PHE A 65 6.02 -4.21 5.28
N LEU A 66 7.05 -3.44 4.96
CA LEU A 66 6.95 -2.18 4.25
C LEU A 66 7.62 -2.33 2.89
N VAL A 67 7.01 -1.79 1.83
CA VAL A 67 7.61 -1.57 0.51
C VAL A 67 7.71 -0.07 0.30
N VAL A 68 8.93 0.43 0.16
CA VAL A 68 9.25 1.86 0.17
C VAL A 68 10.06 2.20 -1.08
N PRO A 69 9.66 3.20 -1.89
CA PRO A 69 10.48 3.64 -3.00
C PRO A 69 11.77 4.29 -2.49
N LYS A 70 12.85 4.12 -3.26
CA LYS A 70 14.12 4.81 -2.99
C LYS A 70 14.01 6.29 -3.35
N ARG A 71 13.36 6.62 -4.47
CA ARG A 71 13.07 8.01 -4.84
C ARG A 71 12.21 8.69 -3.77
N LYS A 72 12.53 9.95 -3.45
CA LYS A 72 11.72 10.78 -2.55
C LYS A 72 10.32 11.02 -3.12
N VAL A 73 9.29 10.53 -2.42
CA VAL A 73 7.86 10.80 -2.68
C VAL A 73 7.17 10.88 -1.33
N LEU A 74 6.57 12.03 -1.00
CA LEU A 74 6.09 12.28 0.37
C LEU A 74 4.85 11.46 0.72
N ALA A 75 3.83 11.44 -0.15
CA ALA A 75 2.59 10.70 0.08
C ALA A 75 1.99 10.13 -1.22
N PHE A 76 1.01 9.24 -1.08
CA PHE A 76 0.30 8.63 -2.22
C PHE A 76 -0.34 9.67 -3.16
N LYS A 77 -0.90 10.76 -2.63
CA LYS A 77 -1.50 11.82 -3.44
C LYS A 77 -0.49 12.64 -4.26
N ASP A 78 0.80 12.56 -3.92
CA ASP A 78 1.87 13.32 -4.59
C ASP A 78 2.43 12.58 -5.83
N LEU A 79 2.01 11.34 -6.06
CA LEU A 79 2.32 10.61 -7.30
C LEU A 79 1.49 11.17 -8.46
N ASN A 80 2.14 11.60 -9.53
CA ASN A 80 1.49 11.92 -10.79
C ASN A 80 1.31 10.65 -11.63
N LEU A 81 0.19 9.96 -11.44
CA LEU A 81 -0.14 8.72 -12.18
C LEU A 81 -0.49 8.93 -13.67
N GLN A 82 -0.14 10.08 -14.25
CA GLN A 82 -0.13 10.30 -15.71
C GLN A 82 1.30 10.39 -16.26
N CYS A 83 2.32 10.58 -15.42
CA CYS A 83 3.70 10.63 -15.85
C CYS A 83 4.36 9.25 -15.84
N TYR A 84 5.25 9.01 -16.81
CA TYR A 84 5.91 7.73 -16.98
C TYR A 84 6.70 7.29 -15.74
N GLN A 85 7.39 8.23 -15.09
CA GLN A 85 8.27 7.94 -13.95
C GLN A 85 7.51 7.46 -12.71
N ASP A 86 6.36 8.07 -12.39
CA ASP A 86 5.52 7.63 -11.27
C ASP A 86 4.74 6.36 -11.59
N ILE A 87 4.29 6.21 -12.85
CA ILE A 87 3.69 4.95 -13.33
C ILE A 87 4.68 3.79 -13.19
N LYS A 88 5.93 3.97 -13.62
CA LYS A 88 6.99 2.97 -13.43
C LYS A 88 7.19 2.67 -11.95
N LEU A 89 7.34 3.70 -11.12
CA LEU A 89 7.59 3.53 -9.68
C LEU A 89 6.49 2.73 -9.00
N ILE A 90 5.22 3.10 -9.20
CA ILE A 90 4.10 2.40 -8.56
C ILE A 90 3.97 0.97 -9.08
N THR A 91 4.22 0.74 -10.37
CA THR A 91 4.22 -0.61 -10.96
C THR A 91 5.28 -1.49 -10.28
N GLU A 92 6.50 -0.99 -10.12
CA GLU A 92 7.59 -1.72 -9.46
C GLU A 92 7.33 -1.97 -7.97
N ILE A 93 6.67 -1.04 -7.27
CA ILE A 93 6.23 -1.25 -5.88
C ILE A 93 5.24 -2.43 -5.80
N PHE A 94 4.21 -2.46 -6.65
CA PHE A 94 3.24 -3.55 -6.65
C PHE A 94 3.86 -4.89 -7.09
N LYS A 95 4.78 -4.89 -8.06
CA LYS A 95 5.57 -6.10 -8.41
C LYS A 95 6.38 -6.60 -7.22
N SER A 96 7.07 -5.70 -6.52
CA SER A 96 7.89 -6.04 -5.36
C SER A 96 7.03 -6.58 -4.21
N ALA A 97 5.86 -6.00 -3.97
CA ALA A 97 4.90 -6.51 -3.01
C ALA A 97 4.46 -7.94 -3.36
N LYS A 98 4.12 -8.21 -4.63
CA LYS A 98 3.76 -9.56 -5.11
C LYS A 98 4.89 -10.58 -4.91
N ILE A 99 6.14 -10.18 -5.18
CA ILE A 99 7.32 -11.03 -4.97
C ILE A 99 7.46 -11.37 -3.48
N VAL A 100 7.37 -10.37 -2.59
CA VAL A 100 7.46 -10.59 -1.14
C VAL A 100 6.34 -11.51 -0.66
N ILE A 101 5.11 -11.31 -1.13
CA ILE A 101 4.00 -12.20 -0.78
C ILE A 101 4.30 -13.64 -1.16
N ASN A 102 4.74 -13.88 -2.39
CA ASN A 102 5.06 -15.22 -2.87
C ASN A 102 6.20 -15.86 -2.06
N GLN A 103 7.29 -15.11 -1.80
CA GLN A 103 8.42 -15.56 -1.00
C GLN A 103 8.02 -15.93 0.43
N GLN A 104 7.05 -15.22 1.00
CA GLN A 104 6.54 -15.45 2.36
C GLN A 104 5.34 -16.40 2.39
N SER A 105 4.93 -16.98 1.25
CA SER A 105 3.77 -17.87 1.12
C SER A 105 2.48 -17.30 1.75
N LEU A 106 2.22 -16.00 1.56
CA LEU A 106 1.04 -15.35 2.15
C LEU A 106 -0.19 -15.56 1.27
N PHE A 107 -1.05 -16.50 1.67
CA PHE A 107 -2.30 -16.78 0.95
C PHE A 107 -3.40 -15.74 1.22
N ASN A 108 -3.31 -15.05 2.36
CA ASN A 108 -4.23 -14.01 2.78
C ASN A 108 -3.41 -12.84 3.32
N CYS A 109 -3.36 -11.72 2.63
CA CYS A 109 -2.71 -10.50 3.12
C CYS A 109 -3.42 -9.25 2.58
N THR A 110 -3.03 -8.09 3.08
CA THR A 110 -3.58 -6.81 2.66
C THR A 110 -2.42 -5.93 2.26
N ILE A 111 -2.51 -5.37 1.05
CA ILE A 111 -1.63 -4.29 0.62
C ILE A 111 -2.37 -2.99 0.91
N LEU A 112 -1.76 -2.08 1.66
CA LEU A 112 -2.37 -0.79 1.96
C LEU A 112 -1.36 0.34 1.97
N VAL A 113 -1.82 1.55 1.69
CA VAL A 113 -1.07 2.80 1.86
C VAL A 113 -1.91 3.76 2.69
N ASN A 114 -1.29 4.30 3.74
CA ASN A 114 -1.88 5.34 4.56
C ASN A 114 -1.44 6.71 4.05
N GLY A 115 -2.33 7.69 4.17
CA GLY A 115 -2.03 9.08 3.82
C GLY A 115 -2.60 10.07 4.83
N GLY A 116 -2.05 11.28 4.81
CA GLY A 116 -2.45 12.33 5.74
C GLY A 116 -2.08 11.96 7.18
N GLU A 117 -2.98 12.19 8.14
CA GLU A 117 -2.73 11.90 9.56
C GLU A 117 -2.53 10.40 9.87
N TYR A 118 -2.94 9.50 8.96
CA TYR A 118 -2.67 8.06 9.10
C TYR A 118 -1.26 7.67 8.63
N GLN A 119 -0.52 8.56 7.98
CA GLN A 119 0.83 8.30 7.51
C GLN A 119 1.86 8.68 8.57
N ASP A 120 2.60 7.69 9.07
CA ASP A 120 3.55 7.89 10.16
C ASP A 120 4.84 8.63 9.74
N VAL A 121 5.29 8.43 8.50
CA VAL A 121 6.58 8.92 7.97
C VAL A 121 6.33 9.68 6.67
N PRO A 122 6.92 10.87 6.45
CA PRO A 122 6.77 11.68 5.22
C PRO A 122 7.60 11.12 4.04
N GLN A 123 7.37 9.84 3.75
CA GLN A 123 7.84 9.09 2.59
C GLN A 123 6.76 8.04 2.36
N ILE A 124 6.20 7.96 1.15
CA ILE A 124 5.18 6.96 0.82
C ILE A 124 5.72 5.56 1.13
N HIS A 125 4.91 4.75 1.81
CA HIS A 125 5.25 3.36 2.11
C HIS A 125 3.99 2.52 2.05
N PHE A 126 4.11 1.38 1.39
CA PHE A 126 3.04 0.40 1.29
C PHE A 126 3.25 -0.65 2.36
N HIS A 127 2.23 -0.86 3.16
CA HIS A 127 2.20 -1.94 4.13
C HIS A 127 1.73 -3.21 3.44
N LEU A 128 2.43 -4.29 3.70
CA LEU A 128 1.99 -5.64 3.42
C LEU A 128 1.76 -6.34 4.77
N ALA A 129 0.49 -6.59 5.09
CA ALA A 129 0.07 -7.02 6.41
C ALA A 129 -0.76 -8.31 6.39
N SER A 130 -0.57 -9.16 7.40
CA SER A 130 -1.40 -10.34 7.66
C SER A 130 -1.28 -10.80 9.12
N GLY A 131 -2.20 -11.68 9.51
CA GLY A 131 -2.19 -12.37 10.80
C GLY A 131 -3.00 -11.66 11.88
N ILE A 132 -2.43 -11.61 13.08
CA ILE A 132 -3.10 -11.13 14.30
C ILE A 132 -2.32 -9.98 14.92
N GLN A 133 -3.00 -9.17 15.73
CA GLN A 133 -2.38 -8.22 16.63
C GLN A 133 -1.73 -8.94 17.82
N LYS A 134 -0.98 -8.17 18.63
CA LYS A 134 -0.34 -8.69 19.85
C LYS A 134 -1.31 -9.22 20.89
N ASP A 135 -2.54 -8.71 20.92
CA ASP A 135 -3.61 -9.14 21.83
C ASP A 135 -4.40 -10.34 21.29
N GLY A 136 -4.02 -10.89 20.14
CA GLY A 136 -4.71 -12.00 19.49
C GLY A 136 -5.81 -11.59 18.51
N THR A 137 -6.15 -10.31 18.41
CA THR A 137 -7.20 -9.82 17.51
C THR A 137 -6.82 -10.08 16.05
N PRO A 138 -7.63 -10.81 15.25
CA PRO A 138 -7.32 -11.04 13.84
C PRO A 138 -7.41 -9.75 13.04
N MET A 139 -6.61 -9.66 11.97
CA MET A 139 -6.69 -8.56 11.04
C MET A 139 -8.07 -8.49 10.39
N TYR A 140 -8.77 -7.38 10.62
CA TYR A 140 -10.02 -7.08 9.92
C TYR A 140 -9.72 -6.84 8.43
N ARG A 141 -10.61 -7.33 7.58
CA ARG A 141 -10.53 -7.21 6.12
C ARG A 141 -11.81 -6.61 5.60
N GLU A 142 -11.67 -5.49 4.91
CA GLU A 142 -12.78 -4.90 4.16
C GLU A 142 -13.36 -5.91 3.17
N LYS A 143 -14.69 -6.03 3.17
CA LYS A 143 -15.39 -6.97 2.30
C LYS A 143 -15.85 -6.24 1.05
N PHE A 144 -15.66 -6.88 -0.09
CA PHE A 144 -16.31 -6.41 -1.30
C PHE A 144 -17.83 -6.62 -1.18
N VAL A 145 -18.59 -5.62 -1.61
CA VAL A 145 -20.06 -5.66 -1.69
C VAL A 145 -20.44 -4.97 -2.98
N HIS A 146 -21.22 -5.63 -3.85
CA HIS A 146 -21.68 -5.02 -5.10
C HIS A 146 -22.45 -3.70 -4.85
N PRO A 147 -22.39 -2.73 -5.80
CA PRO A 147 -23.19 -1.53 -5.69
C PRO A 147 -24.69 -1.89 -5.68
N SER A 148 -25.48 -1.11 -4.95
CA SER A 148 -26.94 -1.18 -5.06
C SER A 148 -27.40 -0.58 -6.40
N GLN A 149 -28.62 -0.90 -6.84
CA GLN A 149 -29.14 -0.38 -8.13
C GLN A 149 -29.13 1.16 -8.21
N ASP A 150 -29.32 1.83 -7.06
CA ASP A 150 -29.39 3.28 -6.97
C ASP A 150 -28.05 3.93 -6.54
N SER A 151 -26.96 3.17 -6.51
CA SER A 151 -25.65 3.71 -6.09
C SER A 151 -25.09 4.68 -7.12
N ASP A 152 -24.77 5.89 -6.67
CA ASP A 152 -23.94 6.82 -7.45
C ASP A 152 -22.58 6.18 -7.72
N CYS A 153 -22.27 6.02 -9.01
CA CYS A 153 -21.05 5.39 -9.48
C CYS A 153 -20.22 6.38 -10.30
N TRP A 154 -19.00 6.65 -9.84
CA TRP A 154 -17.98 7.32 -10.65
C TRP A 154 -17.32 6.31 -11.56
N LYS A 155 -17.04 6.68 -12.80
CA LYS A 155 -16.43 5.79 -13.80
C LYS A 155 -15.18 6.40 -14.40
N LEU A 156 -14.12 5.60 -14.48
CA LEU A 156 -12.90 5.90 -15.23
C LEU A 156 -12.53 4.66 -16.06
N GLY A 157 -12.72 4.73 -17.37
CA GLY A 157 -12.54 3.57 -18.24
C GLY A 157 -13.44 2.40 -17.84
N LYS A 158 -12.83 1.28 -17.44
CA LYS A 158 -13.50 0.06 -16.94
C LYS A 158 -13.54 -0.04 -15.42
N VAL A 159 -13.13 1.01 -14.72
CA VAL A 159 -13.14 1.09 -13.26
C VAL A 159 -14.33 1.93 -12.82
N ILE A 160 -15.02 1.45 -11.78
CA ILE A 160 -16.03 2.20 -11.07
C ILE A 160 -15.61 2.44 -9.62
N ALA A 161 -16.11 3.52 -9.04
CA ALA A 161 -16.09 3.76 -7.62
C ALA A 161 -17.50 4.08 -7.14
N TYR A 162 -17.87 3.59 -5.97
CA TYR A 162 -19.16 3.85 -5.34
C TYR A 162 -19.00 3.75 -3.83
N PHE A 163 -19.93 4.41 -3.12
CA PHE A 163 -19.95 4.34 -1.67
C PHE A 163 -20.32 2.94 -1.20
N HIS A 164 -19.59 2.43 -0.20
CA HIS A 164 -19.80 1.09 0.34
C HIS A 164 -21.22 1.01 0.95
N PRO A 165 -22.08 0.04 0.58
CA PRO A 165 -23.48 -0.01 1.04
C PRO A 165 -23.64 -0.17 2.56
N TYR A 166 -22.67 -0.80 3.21
CA TYR A 166 -22.65 -1.05 4.66
C TYR A 166 -21.34 -0.57 5.29
N PRO A 167 -21.06 0.75 5.27
CA PRO A 167 -19.74 1.26 5.64
C PRO A 167 -19.55 1.12 7.15
N VAL A 168 -18.35 0.72 7.56
CA VAL A 168 -17.97 0.72 9.00
C VAL A 168 -17.43 2.10 9.40
N ARG A 169 -16.77 2.79 8.46
CA ARG A 169 -16.19 4.12 8.64
C ARG A 169 -17.11 5.21 8.08
N THR A 170 -16.91 6.47 8.49
CA THR A 170 -17.73 7.59 8.00
C THR A 170 -17.55 7.83 6.49
N PHE A 171 -16.37 7.49 5.96
CA PHE A 171 -16.09 7.50 4.54
C PHE A 171 -15.56 6.14 4.11
N HIS A 172 -16.27 5.46 3.19
CA HIS A 172 -15.85 4.17 2.67
C HIS A 172 -16.31 4.02 1.22
N TYR A 173 -15.35 4.02 0.30
CA TYR A 173 -15.60 3.74 -1.11
C TYR A 173 -15.04 2.37 -1.48
N ILE A 174 -15.76 1.66 -2.34
CA ILE A 174 -15.24 0.53 -3.09
C ILE A 174 -14.86 1.05 -4.48
N ILE A 175 -13.65 0.75 -4.92
CA ILE A 175 -13.13 1.06 -6.24
C ILE A 175 -12.74 -0.26 -6.90
N THR A 176 -13.35 -0.59 -8.03
CA THR A 176 -13.12 -1.88 -8.69
C THR A 176 -13.31 -1.80 -10.19
N ALA A 177 -12.69 -2.72 -10.93
CA ALA A 177 -13.02 -2.96 -12.32
C ALA A 177 -14.34 -3.73 -12.47
N VAL A 178 -15.10 -3.45 -13.54
CA VAL A 178 -16.45 -4.01 -13.79
C VAL A 178 -16.49 -5.30 -14.62
N ASP A 179 -15.42 -5.62 -15.35
CA ASP A 179 -15.32 -6.84 -16.17
C ASP A 179 -14.53 -7.94 -15.44
N ASN A 180 -14.44 -9.17 -16.00
CA ASN A 180 -13.66 -10.36 -15.59
C ASN A 180 -12.16 -10.07 -15.27
N THR A 181 -11.93 -9.21 -14.30
CA THR A 181 -10.64 -8.65 -13.98
C THR A 181 -9.94 -9.61 -13.05
N LEU A 182 -8.66 -9.80 -13.29
CA LEU A 182 -7.81 -10.65 -12.47
C LEU A 182 -7.67 -10.08 -11.06
N SER A 183 -7.45 -10.96 -10.09
CA SER A 183 -7.10 -10.48 -8.75
C SER A 183 -5.76 -9.77 -8.74
N LEU A 184 -5.47 -8.99 -7.70
CA LEU A 184 -4.17 -8.32 -7.56
C LEU A 184 -3.00 -9.31 -7.70
N PHE A 185 -3.17 -10.56 -7.24
CA PHE A 185 -2.22 -11.64 -7.43
C PHE A 185 -2.10 -12.12 -8.87
N GLN A 186 -3.21 -12.19 -9.58
CA GLN A 186 -3.26 -12.69 -10.95
C GLN A 186 -2.86 -11.64 -11.99
N LEU A 187 -2.93 -10.34 -11.67
CA LEU A 187 -2.53 -9.27 -12.59
C LEU A 187 -1.07 -9.40 -13.03
N ASP A 188 -0.83 -9.69 -14.30
CA ASP A 188 0.49 -9.53 -14.90
C ASP A 188 0.77 -8.03 -15.12
N LEU A 189 1.71 -7.46 -14.38
CA LEU A 189 2.03 -6.01 -14.44
C LEU A 189 2.94 -5.64 -15.62
N ASP A 190 3.48 -6.63 -16.34
CA ASP A 190 4.17 -6.39 -17.61
C ASP A 190 3.17 -6.25 -18.76
N ASN A 191 2.01 -6.92 -18.66
CA ASN A 191 0.87 -6.70 -19.55
C ASN A 191 0.29 -5.27 -19.41
N GLU A 192 0.17 -4.58 -20.53
CA GLU A 192 -0.28 -3.18 -20.57
C GLU A 192 -1.71 -2.99 -20.08
N LEU A 193 -2.64 -3.87 -20.45
CA LEU A 193 -4.05 -3.75 -20.07
C LEU A 193 -4.24 -3.96 -18.57
N HIS A 194 -3.57 -4.97 -17.99
CA HIS A 194 -3.60 -5.22 -16.56
C HIS A 194 -3.02 -4.05 -15.77
N ARG A 195 -1.85 -3.54 -16.19
CA ARG A 195 -1.22 -2.38 -15.58
C ARG A 195 -2.10 -1.13 -15.68
N ALA A 196 -2.70 -0.87 -16.84
CA ALA A 196 -3.62 0.25 -17.04
C ALA A 196 -4.84 0.15 -16.10
N THR A 197 -5.40 -1.05 -15.92
CA THR A 197 -6.53 -1.28 -15.01
C THR A 197 -6.18 -0.96 -13.55
N LEU A 198 -5.03 -1.42 -13.07
CA LEU A 198 -4.54 -1.06 -11.73
C LEU A 198 -4.34 0.46 -11.60
N LEU A 199 -3.75 1.10 -12.61
CA LEU A 199 -3.54 2.54 -12.59
C LEU A 199 -4.86 3.32 -12.56
N ASP A 200 -5.89 2.88 -13.28
CA ASP A 200 -7.20 3.53 -13.25
C ASP A 200 -7.88 3.41 -11.89
N VAL A 201 -7.74 2.27 -11.20
CA VAL A 201 -8.16 2.12 -9.80
C VAL A 201 -7.45 3.13 -8.91
N LEU A 202 -6.12 3.20 -8.99
CA LEU A 202 -5.33 4.10 -8.15
C LEU A 202 -5.60 5.59 -8.46
N ARG A 203 -5.82 5.95 -9.73
CA ARG A 203 -6.21 7.30 -10.16
C ARG A 203 -7.57 7.69 -9.61
N LEU A 204 -8.54 6.77 -9.61
CA LEU A 204 -9.86 7.05 -9.04
C LEU A 204 -9.80 7.21 -7.51
N CYS A 205 -8.96 6.42 -6.82
CA CYS A 205 -8.64 6.66 -5.41
C CYS A 205 -8.05 8.06 -5.19
N GLN A 206 -7.02 8.46 -5.96
CA GLN A 206 -6.42 9.79 -5.85
C GLN A 206 -7.43 10.91 -6.12
N LYS A 207 -8.26 10.75 -7.14
CA LYS A 207 -9.34 11.70 -7.47
C LYS A 207 -10.28 11.88 -6.29
N LEU A 208 -10.78 10.79 -5.70
CA LEU A 208 -11.68 10.85 -4.54
C LEU A 208 -10.99 11.49 -3.32
N ILE A 209 -9.72 11.16 -3.05
CA ILE A 209 -8.95 11.78 -1.97
C ILE A 209 -8.85 13.30 -2.15
N ILE A 210 -8.57 13.76 -3.36
CA ILE A 210 -8.40 15.18 -3.68
C ILE A 210 -9.75 15.91 -3.67
N ASP A 211 -10.74 15.39 -4.39
CA ASP A 211 -12.07 16.00 -4.53
C ASP A 211 -12.78 16.12 -3.18
N GLN A 212 -12.61 15.14 -2.30
CA GLN A 212 -13.22 15.11 -0.96
C GLN A 212 -12.31 15.75 0.11
N SER A 213 -11.13 16.27 -0.28
CA SER A 213 -10.18 16.93 0.62
C SER A 213 -9.81 16.07 1.86
N LEU A 214 -9.63 14.76 1.67
CA LEU A 214 -9.38 13.84 2.80
C LEU A 214 -8.03 14.15 3.47
N THR A 215 -8.06 14.47 4.77
CA THR A 215 -6.85 14.77 5.56
C THR A 215 -6.26 13.54 6.25
N LYS A 216 -6.99 12.42 6.27
CA LYS A 216 -6.55 11.12 6.78
C LYS A 216 -7.27 10.02 6.01
N TYR A 217 -6.54 9.05 5.49
CA TYR A 217 -7.13 7.99 4.68
C TYR A 217 -6.24 6.76 4.59
N THR A 218 -6.85 5.64 4.24
CA THR A 218 -6.19 4.40 3.86
C THR A 218 -6.76 3.92 2.53
N VAL A 219 -5.88 3.63 1.57
CA VAL A 219 -6.23 2.87 0.36
C VAL A 219 -5.72 1.45 0.56
N LEU A 220 -6.58 0.45 0.45
CA LEU A 220 -6.21 -0.94 0.70
C LEU A 220 -6.84 -1.91 -0.32
N ALA A 221 -6.15 -3.01 -0.57
CA ALA A 221 -6.66 -4.15 -1.33
C ALA A 221 -6.38 -5.43 -0.55
N ASN A 222 -7.43 -6.22 -0.33
CA ASN A 222 -7.29 -7.54 0.24
C ASN A 222 -6.90 -8.53 -0.85
N THR A 223 -5.81 -9.23 -0.62
CA THR A 223 -5.34 -10.26 -1.52
C THR A 223 -5.63 -11.60 -0.85
N VAL A 224 -6.62 -12.31 -1.38
CA VAL A 224 -7.02 -13.64 -0.93
C VAL A 224 -6.86 -14.62 -2.11
N ALA A 225 -6.54 -15.88 -1.81
CA ALA A 225 -6.40 -16.92 -2.83
C ALA A 225 -7.68 -17.13 -3.66
N GLU A 226 -8.84 -16.99 -3.02
CA GLU A 226 -10.17 -17.04 -3.63
C GLU A 226 -10.82 -15.64 -3.52
N ALA A 227 -10.47 -14.74 -4.45
CA ALA A 227 -11.01 -13.38 -4.45
C ALA A 227 -12.51 -13.38 -4.74
N PRO A 228 -13.32 -12.61 -3.99
CA PRO A 228 -14.70 -12.36 -4.38
C PRO A 228 -14.70 -11.66 -5.75
N GLU A 229 -15.64 -12.03 -6.64
CA GLU A 229 -15.87 -11.27 -7.86
C GLU A 229 -16.48 -9.90 -7.52
N PRO A 230 -16.03 -8.79 -8.16
CA PRO A 230 -14.91 -8.67 -9.08
C PRO A 230 -13.57 -8.73 -8.36
N LYS A 231 -12.56 -9.36 -8.99
CA LYS A 231 -11.35 -9.80 -8.27
C LYS A 231 -10.34 -8.70 -7.90
N LEU A 232 -10.51 -7.44 -8.33
CA LEU A 232 -9.60 -6.33 -8.02
C LEU A 232 -10.27 -5.22 -7.18
N PRO A 233 -10.87 -5.51 -6.00
CA PRO A 233 -11.49 -4.50 -5.19
C PRO A 233 -10.42 -3.77 -4.36
N PHE A 234 -10.44 -2.45 -4.46
CA PHE A 234 -9.78 -1.54 -3.54
C PHE A 234 -10.83 -0.87 -2.66
N HIS A 235 -10.44 -0.61 -1.42
CA HIS A 235 -11.23 0.17 -0.49
C HIS A 235 -10.47 1.45 -0.16
N LEU A 236 -11.15 2.58 -0.29
CA LEU A 236 -10.69 3.87 0.23
C LEU A 236 -11.51 4.17 1.47
N VAL A 237 -10.86 4.19 2.63
CA VAL A 237 -11.50 4.45 3.93
C VAL A 237 -10.91 5.67 4.60
N ALA A 238 -11.76 6.45 5.26
CA ALA A 238 -11.39 7.61 6.07
C ALA A 238 -12.41 7.81 7.21
N ASP A 239 -12.02 8.62 8.20
CA ASP A 239 -12.88 9.04 9.33
C ASP A 239 -12.86 10.57 9.51
#